data_AF-A0A836XCU9-F1
#
_entry.id   AF-A0A836XCU9-F1
#
_cell.length_a   1.000
_cell.length_b   1.000
_cell.length_c   1.000
_cell.angle_alpha   90.00
_cell.angle_beta   90.00
_cell.angle_gamma   90.00
#
_symmetry.space_group_name_H-M   'P 1'
#
loop_
_entity.id
_entity.type
_entity.pdbx_description
1 polymer ?
#
loop_
_entity_poly.entity_id
_entity_poly.type
_entity_poly.pdbx_seq_one_letter_code
_entity_poly.pdbx_strand_id
1 'polypeptide(L)'
;MPCTYADLHQQRDRLVAGLAALGLCKGQRIGILTDGGYEPILAFLAADRAGLTAVPLCHKSSTEILVHNISQSAVVCLIVDDKGLEQYRLIRPALSQSPQIIRTEGTEGEGTGWAELVAGGGNGTTSQVQVSAEDESKILYTSGSSGLPKGVVQTHGNIVANVRSVWDKISPAEDFRFFKSAPDYHAMGILNIYYPLAKGWTLDLARSPDRVLADIRLSEPDGFLTVPLVLDKVFANVRKEIDAGGFKGRLVDRAVRARSKLSRNQGGVVDHLVDKTVGGRVVGAIKDQLSKRVGSQLSLLVVGSAKADPDALAFFQDVLGIHAFEGYGVTECAPLIAANHLEGCKVGTVGRPLFDIRLVREDGVEVARAEVDRDDYRTEEGAVGELWVSGPNVMRGYLGDAEQTARVLVEDPEEAGRLWYRTGDLFSMDAEGFLTFR
;
A
#
# COMPACT_ATOMS: atom_id res chain seq x y z
N MET A 1 2.53 -16.23 16.22
CA MET A 1 3.88 -16.83 16.37
C MET A 1 4.73 -16.42 15.18
N PRO A 2 6.06 -16.30 15.31
CA PRO A 2 6.94 -16.09 14.16
C PRO A 2 6.84 -17.29 13.20
N CYS A 3 6.96 -17.02 11.90
CA CYS A 3 6.86 -18.00 10.82
C CYS A 3 8.07 -17.78 9.88
N THR A 4 8.83 -18.83 9.57
CA THR A 4 9.93 -18.72 8.60
C THR A 4 9.40 -18.76 7.16
N TYR A 5 10.21 -18.35 6.19
CA TYR A 5 9.85 -18.50 4.77
C TYR A 5 9.59 -19.97 4.37
N ALA A 6 10.30 -20.93 4.99
CA ALA A 6 10.08 -22.35 4.75
C ALA A 6 8.71 -22.81 5.29
N ASP A 7 8.35 -22.35 6.50
CA ASP A 7 7.03 -22.62 7.08
C ASP A 7 5.91 -21.98 6.25
N LEU A 8 6.09 -20.73 5.82
CA LEU A 8 5.13 -20.00 4.99
C LEU A 8 4.91 -20.71 3.66
N HIS A 9 5.99 -21.16 3.00
CA HIS A 9 5.92 -21.93 1.76
C HIS A 9 5.13 -23.23 1.95
N GLN A 10 5.46 -24.00 2.99
CA GLN A 10 4.78 -25.26 3.28
C GLN A 10 3.29 -25.05 3.58
N GLN A 11 2.94 -24.03 4.37
CA GLN A 11 1.56 -23.71 4.72
C GLN A 11 0.77 -23.24 3.49
N ARG A 12 1.36 -22.39 2.65
CA ARG A 12 0.77 -21.95 1.37
C ARG A 12 0.44 -23.15 0.48
N ASP A 13 1.38 -24.07 0.29
CA ASP A 13 1.19 -25.19 -0.63
C ASP A 13 0.15 -26.20 -0.11
N ARG A 14 0.11 -26.42 1.20
CA ARG A 14 -0.98 -27.19 1.83
C ARG A 14 -2.33 -26.52 1.64
N LEU A 15 -2.40 -25.20 1.79
CA LEU A 15 -3.63 -24.44 1.55
C LEU A 15 -4.06 -24.53 0.09
N VAL A 16 -3.14 -24.44 -0.88
CA VAL A 16 -3.43 -24.67 -2.31
C VAL A 16 -4.06 -26.05 -2.53
N ALA A 17 -3.48 -27.10 -1.94
CA ALA A 17 -4.04 -28.45 -2.03
C ALA A 17 -5.42 -28.56 -1.38
N GLY A 18 -5.63 -27.94 -0.21
CA GLY A 18 -6.91 -27.89 0.46
C GLY A 18 -7.99 -27.18 -0.36
N LEU A 19 -7.68 -26.02 -0.94
CA LEU A 19 -8.59 -25.28 -1.84
C LEU A 19 -8.97 -26.13 -3.06
N ALA A 20 -8.00 -26.84 -3.66
CA ALA A 20 -8.26 -27.75 -4.76
C ALA A 20 -9.15 -28.94 -4.34
N ALA A 21 -8.98 -29.47 -3.13
CA ALA A 21 -9.84 -30.54 -2.59
C ALA A 21 -11.29 -30.08 -2.35
N LEU A 22 -11.51 -28.79 -2.10
CA LEU A 22 -12.84 -28.16 -2.09
C LEU A 22 -13.41 -27.91 -3.51
N GLY A 23 -12.69 -28.33 -4.55
CA GLY A 23 -13.09 -28.18 -5.94
C GLY A 23 -12.77 -26.83 -6.56
N LEU A 24 -11.96 -25.99 -5.89
CA LEU A 24 -11.55 -24.70 -6.44
C LEU A 24 -10.48 -24.87 -7.52
N CYS A 25 -10.63 -24.14 -8.62
CA CYS A 25 -9.73 -24.22 -9.77
C CYS A 25 -9.42 -22.83 -10.36
N LYS A 26 -8.35 -22.77 -11.17
CA LYS A 26 -7.88 -21.54 -11.83
C LYS A 26 -9.02 -20.75 -12.48
N GLY A 27 -9.01 -19.44 -12.27
CA GLY A 27 -10.00 -18.50 -12.81
C GLY A 27 -11.24 -18.30 -11.92
N GLN A 28 -11.39 -19.10 -10.86
CA GLN A 28 -12.42 -18.84 -9.84
C GLN A 28 -11.96 -17.80 -8.82
N ARG A 29 -12.95 -17.19 -8.14
CA ARG A 29 -12.73 -16.08 -7.20
C ARG A 29 -13.07 -16.48 -5.77
N ILE A 30 -12.15 -16.18 -4.86
CA ILE A 30 -12.35 -16.34 -3.43
C ILE A 30 -12.48 -14.96 -2.78
N GLY A 31 -13.45 -14.80 -1.89
CA GLY A 31 -13.60 -13.61 -1.06
C GLY A 31 -12.80 -13.76 0.23
N ILE A 32 -12.20 -12.67 0.70
CA ILE A 32 -11.53 -12.61 2.01
C ILE A 32 -12.21 -11.50 2.81
N LEU A 33 -13.04 -11.89 3.78
CA LEU A 33 -13.81 -11.00 4.63
C LEU A 33 -13.36 -11.20 6.08
N THR A 34 -12.24 -10.58 6.42
CA THR A 34 -11.59 -10.66 7.73
C THR A 34 -11.21 -9.27 8.22
N ASP A 35 -10.99 -9.09 9.51
CA ASP A 35 -10.50 -7.86 10.14
C ASP A 35 -8.97 -7.83 10.32
N GLY A 36 -8.26 -8.82 9.77
CA GLY A 36 -6.81 -8.89 9.78
C GLY A 36 -6.34 -10.30 10.10
N GLY A 37 -5.15 -10.40 10.69
CA GLY A 37 -4.54 -11.68 11.04
C GLY A 37 -3.57 -12.21 9.99
N TYR A 38 -3.13 -13.46 10.18
CA TYR A 38 -2.10 -14.09 9.38
C TYR A 38 -2.69 -14.89 8.20
N GLU A 39 -3.86 -15.49 8.39
CA GLU A 39 -4.58 -16.29 7.41
C GLU A 39 -4.86 -15.56 6.09
N PRO A 40 -5.24 -14.26 6.06
CA PRO A 40 -5.38 -13.52 4.80
C PRO A 40 -4.12 -13.52 3.94
N ILE A 41 -2.93 -13.44 4.55
CA ILE A 41 -1.66 -13.45 3.82
C ILE A 41 -1.46 -14.79 3.13
N LEU A 42 -1.67 -15.89 3.88
CA LEU A 42 -1.63 -17.23 3.30
C LEU A 42 -2.67 -17.40 2.19
N ALA A 43 -3.89 -16.89 2.40
CA ALA A 43 -4.97 -16.96 1.42
C ALA A 43 -4.61 -16.23 0.12
N PHE A 44 -4.03 -15.03 0.20
CA PHE A 44 -3.56 -14.30 -0.97
C PHE A 44 -2.47 -15.06 -1.73
N LEU A 45 -1.46 -15.56 -1.01
CA LEU A 45 -0.35 -16.29 -1.62
C LEU A 45 -0.79 -17.64 -2.22
N ALA A 46 -1.73 -18.33 -1.56
CA ALA A 46 -2.28 -19.59 -2.05
C ALA A 46 -3.20 -19.37 -3.25
N ALA A 47 -4.03 -18.32 -3.23
CA ALA A 47 -4.87 -17.95 -4.36
C ALA A 47 -4.01 -17.71 -5.60
N ASP A 48 -2.97 -16.89 -5.47
CA ASP A 48 -2.04 -16.60 -6.56
C ASP A 48 -1.34 -17.86 -7.08
N ARG A 49 -0.90 -18.74 -6.18
CA ARG A 49 -0.25 -20.00 -6.56
C ARG A 49 -1.21 -20.97 -7.27
N ALA A 50 -2.49 -20.93 -6.94
CA ALA A 50 -3.56 -21.74 -7.49
C ALA A 50 -4.21 -21.14 -8.76
N GLY A 51 -3.82 -19.92 -9.16
CA GLY A 51 -4.46 -19.17 -10.24
C GLY A 51 -5.91 -18.74 -9.91
N LEU A 52 -6.24 -18.64 -8.62
CA LEU A 52 -7.49 -18.09 -8.12
C LEU A 52 -7.33 -16.58 -7.95
N THR A 53 -8.42 -15.86 -8.16
CA THR A 53 -8.48 -14.43 -7.88
C THR A 53 -8.93 -14.20 -6.43
N ALA A 54 -8.17 -13.41 -5.68
CA ALA A 54 -8.60 -12.99 -4.35
C ALA A 54 -9.36 -11.65 -4.40
N VAL A 55 -10.50 -11.61 -3.70
CA VAL A 55 -11.40 -10.46 -3.59
C VAL A 55 -11.46 -10.05 -2.11
N PRO A 56 -10.57 -9.16 -1.63
CA PRO A 56 -10.61 -8.72 -0.26
C PRO A 56 -11.78 -7.75 -0.03
N LEU A 57 -12.48 -7.95 1.08
CA LEU A 57 -13.72 -7.27 1.43
C LEU A 57 -13.60 -6.63 2.81
N CYS A 58 -14.33 -5.54 3.03
CA CYS A 58 -14.32 -4.82 4.30
C CYS A 58 -15.56 -5.19 5.13
N HIS A 59 -15.37 -5.77 6.31
CA HIS A 59 -16.46 -6.09 7.24
C HIS A 59 -17.21 -4.85 7.79
N LYS A 60 -16.69 -3.64 7.55
CA LYS A 60 -17.35 -2.38 7.91
C LYS A 60 -18.20 -1.81 6.76
N SER A 61 -18.17 -2.43 5.59
CA SER A 61 -19.05 -2.05 4.48
C SER A 61 -20.51 -2.36 4.80
N SER A 62 -21.44 -1.61 4.18
CA SER A 62 -22.87 -1.92 4.31
C SER A 62 -23.19 -3.30 3.72
N THR A 63 -24.29 -3.88 4.18
CA THR A 63 -24.80 -5.15 3.64
C THR A 63 -25.04 -5.07 2.14
N GLU A 64 -25.59 -3.96 1.63
CA GLU A 64 -25.78 -3.71 0.20
C GLU A 64 -24.46 -3.75 -0.59
N ILE A 65 -23.41 -3.09 -0.10
CA ILE A 65 -22.09 -3.11 -0.72
C ILE A 65 -21.49 -4.51 -0.71
N LEU A 66 -21.61 -5.25 0.40
CA LEU A 66 -21.09 -6.61 0.49
C LEU A 66 -21.82 -7.56 -0.47
N VAL A 67 -23.15 -7.48 -0.55
CA VAL A 67 -23.96 -8.25 -1.51
C VAL A 67 -23.55 -7.93 -2.94
N HIS A 68 -23.42 -6.65 -3.28
CA HIS A 68 -22.97 -6.20 -4.60
C HIS A 68 -21.59 -6.76 -4.94
N ASN A 69 -20.59 -6.55 -4.07
CA ASN A 69 -19.21 -6.95 -4.33
C ASN A 69 -19.09 -8.47 -4.48
N ILE A 70 -19.70 -9.25 -3.59
CA ILE A 70 -19.69 -10.73 -3.64
C ILE A 70 -20.37 -11.24 -4.91
N SER A 71 -21.53 -10.67 -5.25
CA SER A 71 -22.33 -11.11 -6.41
C SER A 71 -21.67 -10.74 -7.73
N GLN A 72 -21.22 -9.48 -7.88
CA GLN A 72 -20.52 -9.02 -9.10
C GLN A 72 -19.21 -9.78 -9.32
N SER A 73 -18.49 -10.07 -8.24
CA SER A 73 -17.29 -10.91 -8.32
C SER A 73 -17.59 -12.38 -8.56
N ALA A 74 -18.83 -12.85 -8.42
CA ALA A 74 -19.16 -14.28 -8.46
C ALA A 74 -18.24 -15.10 -7.52
N VAL A 75 -18.08 -14.62 -6.28
CA VAL A 75 -17.27 -15.28 -5.26
C VAL A 75 -17.84 -16.67 -4.96
N VAL A 76 -17.05 -17.71 -5.20
CA VAL A 76 -17.48 -19.12 -5.00
C VAL A 76 -17.14 -19.65 -3.61
N CYS A 77 -16.17 -19.02 -2.93
CA CYS A 77 -15.75 -19.37 -1.59
C CYS A 77 -15.34 -18.12 -0.81
N LEU A 78 -15.73 -18.02 0.46
CA LEU A 78 -15.49 -16.88 1.32
C LEU A 78 -14.73 -17.32 2.58
N ILE A 79 -13.56 -16.72 2.79
CA ILE A 79 -12.77 -16.88 4.01
C ILE A 79 -13.20 -15.82 5.01
N VAL A 80 -13.57 -16.24 6.21
CA VAL A 80 -14.15 -15.37 7.24
C VAL A 80 -13.54 -15.61 8.62
N ASP A 81 -13.36 -14.52 9.37
CA ASP A 81 -13.19 -14.54 10.82
C ASP A 81 -14.54 -14.32 11.52
N ASP A 82 -14.55 -14.12 12.84
CA ASP A 82 -15.79 -13.92 13.60
C ASP A 82 -16.62 -12.73 13.08
N LYS A 83 -15.95 -11.61 12.79
CA LYS A 83 -16.61 -10.38 12.28
C LYS A 83 -17.12 -10.59 10.87
N GLY A 84 -16.33 -11.25 10.02
CA GLY A 84 -16.73 -11.59 8.66
C GLY A 84 -17.90 -12.57 8.63
N LEU A 85 -17.91 -13.56 9.51
CA LEU A 85 -18.99 -14.55 9.60
C LEU A 85 -20.29 -13.91 10.09
N GLU A 86 -20.21 -12.96 11.03
CA GLU A 86 -21.37 -12.15 11.44
C GLU A 86 -21.95 -11.37 10.26
N GLN A 87 -21.11 -10.65 9.50
CA GLN A 87 -21.55 -9.94 8.30
C GLN A 87 -22.13 -10.87 7.24
N TYR A 88 -21.49 -12.02 7.02
CA TYR A 88 -21.97 -13.03 6.08
C TYR A 88 -23.38 -13.51 6.44
N ARG A 89 -23.67 -13.77 7.72
CA ARG A 89 -25.01 -14.18 8.19
C ARG A 89 -26.09 -13.15 7.83
N LEU A 90 -25.76 -11.86 7.90
CA LEU A 90 -26.70 -10.77 7.55
C LEU A 90 -26.99 -10.72 6.06
N ILE A 91 -25.99 -10.95 5.20
CA ILE A 91 -26.13 -10.81 3.75
C ILE A 91 -26.56 -12.11 3.05
N ARG A 92 -26.35 -13.27 3.65
CA ARG A 92 -26.65 -14.60 3.07
C ARG A 92 -28.04 -14.70 2.43
N PRO A 93 -29.14 -14.18 3.04
CA PRO A 93 -30.47 -14.25 2.44
C PRO A 93 -30.63 -13.44 1.15
N ALA A 94 -29.77 -12.43 0.92
CA ALA A 94 -29.81 -11.56 -0.26
C ALA A 94 -28.86 -12.03 -1.38
N LEU A 95 -28.01 -13.03 -1.13
CA LEU A 95 -27.12 -13.58 -2.15
C LEU A 95 -27.88 -14.58 -3.03
N SER A 96 -27.76 -14.43 -4.35
CA SER A 96 -28.33 -15.38 -5.32
C SER A 96 -27.66 -16.75 -5.27
N GLN A 97 -26.37 -16.79 -4.89
CA GLN A 97 -25.59 -17.99 -4.66
C GLN A 97 -24.76 -17.81 -3.39
N SER A 98 -24.87 -18.76 -2.46
CA SER A 98 -24.08 -18.75 -1.22
C SER A 98 -22.68 -19.34 -1.49
N PRO A 99 -21.59 -18.61 -1.21
CA PRO A 99 -20.25 -19.15 -1.31
C PRO A 99 -20.01 -20.25 -0.27
N GLN A 100 -19.10 -21.17 -0.57
CA GLN A 100 -18.55 -22.08 0.44
C GLN A 100 -17.81 -21.29 1.51
N ILE A 101 -17.99 -21.62 2.79
CA ILE A 101 -17.37 -20.88 3.90
C ILE A 101 -16.14 -21.60 4.44
N ILE A 102 -15.03 -20.87 4.52
CA ILE A 102 -13.82 -21.27 5.24
C ILE A 102 -13.67 -20.35 6.44
N ARG A 103 -13.57 -20.92 7.64
CA ARG A 103 -13.41 -20.18 8.90
C ARG A 103 -11.95 -20.10 9.26
N THR A 104 -11.46 -18.92 9.66
CA THR A 104 -10.11 -18.75 10.22
C THR A 104 -9.96 -19.49 11.55
N GLU A 105 -8.73 -19.59 12.07
CA GLU A 105 -8.49 -20.31 13.32
C GLU A 105 -9.24 -19.66 14.50
N GLY A 106 -9.88 -20.50 15.33
CA GLY A 106 -10.68 -20.03 16.47
C GLY A 106 -12.11 -19.58 16.15
N THR A 107 -12.50 -19.43 14.88
CA THR A 107 -13.85 -19.01 14.51
C THR A 107 -14.86 -20.15 14.53
N GLU A 108 -15.91 -20.02 15.35
CA GLU A 108 -16.96 -21.02 15.52
C GLU A 108 -18.16 -20.80 14.57
N GLY A 109 -18.64 -21.88 13.95
CA GLY A 109 -19.82 -21.84 13.07
C GLY A 109 -19.85 -22.93 11.99
N GLU A 110 -20.78 -22.80 11.05
CA GLU A 110 -20.86 -23.65 9.85
C GLU A 110 -19.72 -23.34 8.87
N GLY A 111 -19.27 -24.35 8.11
CA GLY A 111 -18.19 -24.24 7.13
C GLY A 111 -16.91 -24.99 7.53
N THR A 112 -15.98 -25.11 6.59
CA THR A 112 -14.70 -25.80 6.77
C THR A 112 -13.78 -25.00 7.68
N GLY A 113 -13.14 -25.65 8.66
CA GLY A 113 -12.19 -24.98 9.55
C GLY A 113 -10.82 -24.78 8.88
N TRP A 114 -10.08 -23.72 9.24
CA TRP A 114 -8.74 -23.45 8.69
C TRP A 114 -7.77 -24.64 8.84
N ALA A 115 -7.68 -25.21 10.05
CA ALA A 115 -6.81 -26.34 10.32
C ALA A 115 -7.22 -27.60 9.53
N GLU A 116 -8.52 -27.83 9.36
CA GLU A 116 -9.07 -28.93 8.54
C GLU A 116 -8.68 -28.75 7.08
N LEU A 117 -8.83 -27.53 6.54
CA LEU A 117 -8.49 -27.21 5.15
C LEU A 117 -6.99 -27.42 4.87
N VAL A 118 -6.13 -26.92 5.76
CA VAL A 118 -4.66 -27.03 5.61
C VAL A 118 -4.20 -28.47 5.81
N ALA A 119 -4.80 -29.23 6.75
CA ALA A 119 -4.46 -30.63 6.97
C ALA A 119 -4.98 -31.54 5.84
N GLY A 120 -6.18 -31.25 5.32
CA GLY A 120 -6.83 -31.99 4.24
C GLY A 120 -6.06 -31.97 2.92
N GLY A 121 -5.19 -30.98 2.71
CA GLY A 121 -4.25 -30.93 1.57
C GLY A 121 -3.17 -32.02 1.57
N GLY A 122 -2.92 -32.69 2.70
CA GLY A 122 -1.93 -33.75 2.84
C GLY A 122 -0.48 -33.34 2.46
N ASN A 123 0.39 -34.32 2.21
CA ASN A 123 1.71 -34.13 1.58
C ASN A 123 1.64 -34.24 0.04
N GLY A 124 0.44 -34.10 -0.55
CA GLY A 124 0.24 -34.29 -1.98
C GLY A 124 1.05 -33.27 -2.78
N THR A 125 1.77 -33.73 -3.79
CA THR A 125 2.30 -32.85 -4.84
C THR A 125 1.11 -32.15 -5.50
N THR A 126 0.97 -30.84 -5.25
CA THR A 126 0.02 -30.02 -5.98
C THR A 126 0.36 -30.11 -7.47
N SER A 127 -0.63 -30.43 -8.31
CA SER A 127 -0.44 -30.28 -9.76
C SER A 127 -0.01 -28.84 -10.02
N GLN A 128 1.11 -28.64 -10.72
CA GLN A 128 1.60 -27.29 -10.98
C GLN A 128 0.59 -26.56 -11.85
N VAL A 129 -0.24 -25.71 -11.23
CA VAL A 129 -1.09 -24.77 -11.96
C VAL A 129 -0.17 -23.78 -12.69
N GLN A 130 -0.35 -23.66 -14.00
CA GLN A 130 0.33 -22.65 -14.80
C GLN A 130 -0.39 -21.31 -14.65
N VAL A 131 0.33 -20.33 -14.11
CA VAL A 131 -0.14 -18.95 -13.92
C VAL A 131 0.73 -18.04 -14.77
N SER A 132 0.12 -17.17 -15.57
CA SER A 132 0.80 -16.18 -16.40
C SER A 132 0.67 -14.77 -15.81
N ALA A 133 1.44 -13.82 -16.33
CA ALA A 133 1.38 -12.43 -15.88
C ALA A 133 0.02 -11.79 -16.16
N GLU A 134 -0.66 -12.26 -17.21
CA GLU A 134 -1.94 -11.74 -17.68
C GLU A 134 -3.12 -12.32 -16.91
N ASP A 135 -2.95 -13.38 -16.11
CA ASP A 135 -4.03 -13.95 -15.31
C ASP A 135 -4.56 -12.95 -14.26
N GLU A 136 -5.86 -13.03 -13.96
CA GLU A 136 -6.49 -12.21 -12.92
C GLU A 136 -5.96 -12.64 -11.54
N SER A 137 -5.49 -11.70 -10.72
CA SER A 137 -4.95 -11.99 -9.39
C SER A 137 -5.80 -11.38 -8.28
N LYS A 138 -6.23 -10.12 -8.44
CA LYS A 138 -7.01 -9.39 -7.43
C LYS A 138 -8.18 -8.64 -8.06
N ILE A 139 -9.29 -8.59 -7.34
CA ILE A 139 -10.36 -7.63 -7.60
C ILE A 139 -10.50 -6.75 -6.37
N LEU A 140 -10.21 -5.47 -6.52
CA LEU A 140 -10.27 -4.48 -5.46
C LEU A 140 -11.41 -3.50 -5.73
N TYR A 141 -12.34 -3.38 -4.79
CA TYR A 141 -13.46 -2.46 -4.95
C TYR A 141 -13.10 -1.04 -4.51
N THR A 142 -13.33 -0.07 -5.39
CA THR A 142 -13.19 1.36 -5.10
C THR A 142 -14.56 2.02 -4.98
N SER A 143 -14.66 3.09 -4.19
CA SER A 143 -15.86 3.91 -4.12
C SER A 143 -16.15 4.52 -5.49
N GLY A 144 -17.27 4.13 -6.11
CA GLY A 144 -17.69 4.69 -7.39
C GLY A 144 -18.45 6.00 -7.23
N SER A 145 -18.19 6.97 -8.12
CA SER A 145 -18.98 8.21 -8.21
C SER A 145 -20.44 7.96 -8.67
N SER A 146 -20.71 6.78 -9.23
CA SER A 146 -22.00 6.34 -9.77
C SER A 146 -22.91 5.61 -8.77
N GLY A 147 -22.51 5.51 -7.50
CA GLY A 147 -23.32 4.90 -6.43
C GLY A 147 -22.69 3.63 -5.84
N LEU A 148 -22.66 2.54 -6.61
CA LEU A 148 -22.10 1.26 -6.15
C LEU A 148 -20.58 1.16 -6.43
N PRO A 149 -19.82 0.48 -5.56
CA PRO A 149 -18.39 0.27 -5.76
C PRO A 149 -18.04 -0.48 -7.05
N LYS A 150 -16.89 -0.16 -7.61
CA LYS A 150 -16.40 -0.72 -8.88
C LYS A 150 -15.25 -1.67 -8.63
N GLY A 151 -15.31 -2.88 -9.19
CA GLY A 151 -14.25 -3.87 -9.04
C GLY A 151 -13.10 -3.60 -10.00
N VAL A 152 -11.96 -3.14 -9.51
CA VAL A 152 -10.74 -2.99 -10.31
C VAL A 152 -10.07 -4.35 -10.49
N VAL A 153 -9.94 -4.79 -11.73
CA VAL A 153 -9.34 -6.08 -12.08
C VAL A 153 -7.83 -5.92 -12.25
N GLN A 154 -7.05 -6.44 -11.31
CA GLN A 154 -5.59 -6.47 -11.36
C GLN A 154 -5.06 -7.85 -11.74
N THR A 155 -4.01 -7.86 -12.54
CA THR A 155 -3.28 -9.07 -12.96
C THR A 155 -2.05 -9.32 -12.11
N HIS A 156 -1.48 -10.53 -12.20
CA HIS A 156 -0.19 -10.83 -11.58
C HIS A 156 0.91 -9.87 -12.06
N GLY A 157 0.92 -9.55 -13.36
CA GLY A 157 1.86 -8.61 -13.97
C GLY A 157 1.79 -7.22 -13.34
N ASN A 158 0.58 -6.73 -13.03
CA ASN A 158 0.39 -5.43 -12.39
C ASN A 158 1.09 -5.34 -11.03
N ILE A 159 0.88 -6.34 -10.17
CA ILE A 159 1.44 -6.38 -8.82
C ILE A 159 2.97 -6.54 -8.88
N VAL A 160 3.47 -7.44 -9.74
CA VAL A 160 4.91 -7.67 -9.92
C VAL A 160 5.62 -6.41 -10.43
N ALA A 161 5.01 -5.69 -11.38
CA ALA A 161 5.54 -4.43 -11.89
C ALA A 161 5.70 -3.40 -10.76
N ASN A 162 4.70 -3.27 -9.89
CA ASN A 162 4.74 -2.36 -8.74
C ASN A 162 5.79 -2.76 -7.70
N VAL A 163 5.94 -4.06 -7.41
CA VAL A 163 7.01 -4.55 -6.52
C VAL A 163 8.40 -4.23 -7.10
N ARG A 164 8.58 -4.43 -8.41
CA ARG A 164 9.86 -4.16 -9.09
C ARG A 164 10.19 -2.67 -9.15
N SER A 165 9.19 -1.80 -9.33
CA SER A 165 9.43 -0.36 -9.49
C SER A 165 10.05 0.29 -8.24
N VAL A 166 9.90 -0.34 -7.07
CA VAL A 166 10.46 0.14 -5.80
C VAL A 166 11.53 -0.77 -5.18
N TRP A 167 11.98 -1.83 -5.87
CA TRP A 167 12.79 -2.93 -5.32
C TRP A 167 13.91 -2.49 -4.36
N ASP A 168 14.77 -1.58 -4.81
CA ASP A 168 15.87 -1.00 -4.03
C ASP A 168 15.71 0.51 -3.80
N LYS A 169 14.58 1.09 -4.23
CA LYS A 169 14.37 2.53 -4.16
C LYS A 169 14.11 3.03 -2.74
N ILE A 170 13.43 2.22 -1.91
CA ILE A 170 13.03 2.65 -0.55
C ILE A 170 14.02 2.25 0.55
N SER A 171 14.72 1.13 0.38
CA SER A 171 15.77 0.67 1.29
C SER A 171 16.65 -0.37 0.58
N PRO A 172 17.99 -0.27 0.66
CA PRO A 172 18.90 -1.28 0.12
C PRO A 172 19.14 -2.43 1.11
N ALA A 173 18.50 -2.40 2.29
CA ALA A 173 18.76 -3.37 3.35
C ALA A 173 18.37 -4.80 2.93
N GLU A 174 19.25 -5.76 3.19
CA GLU A 174 18.97 -7.18 3.00
C GLU A 174 18.11 -7.75 4.14
N ASP A 175 18.36 -7.30 5.37
CA ASP A 175 17.60 -7.69 6.55
C ASP A 175 16.88 -6.46 7.10
N PHE A 176 15.55 -6.52 7.13
CA PHE A 176 14.69 -5.39 7.46
C PHE A 176 13.38 -5.90 8.04
N ARG A 177 12.94 -5.31 9.15
CA ARG A 177 11.63 -5.58 9.76
C ARG A 177 10.64 -4.51 9.34
N PHE A 178 9.75 -4.88 8.44
CA PHE A 178 8.67 -4.03 7.98
C PHE A 178 7.38 -4.32 8.75
N PHE A 179 6.73 -3.28 9.26
CA PHE A 179 5.43 -3.43 9.92
C PHE A 179 4.28 -3.12 8.96
N LYS A 180 3.36 -4.07 8.83
CA LYS A 180 2.14 -3.92 8.05
C LYS A 180 1.04 -3.30 8.88
N SER A 181 0.61 -2.11 8.48
CA SER A 181 -0.43 -1.33 9.16
C SER A 181 -1.69 -1.13 8.32
N ALA A 182 -1.59 -1.27 6.99
CA ALA A 182 -2.69 -1.01 6.08
C ALA A 182 -3.66 -2.20 5.97
N PRO A 183 -4.98 -1.95 5.91
CA PRO A 183 -5.98 -2.99 5.65
C PRO A 183 -5.85 -3.63 4.27
N ASP A 184 -6.14 -4.93 4.18
CA ASP A 184 -5.93 -5.74 2.96
C ASP A 184 -6.93 -5.47 1.84
N TYR A 185 -8.07 -4.87 2.16
CA TYR A 185 -9.07 -4.44 1.16
C TYR A 185 -8.68 -3.14 0.44
N HIS A 186 -7.46 -2.63 0.65
CA HIS A 186 -6.87 -1.53 -0.11
C HIS A 186 -5.65 -2.03 -0.90
N ALA A 187 -5.46 -1.52 -2.12
CA ALA A 187 -4.33 -1.88 -2.98
C ALA A 187 -2.96 -1.68 -2.30
N MET A 188 -2.81 -0.61 -1.51
CA MET A 188 -1.57 -0.38 -0.78
C MET A 188 -1.36 -1.38 0.37
N GLY A 189 -2.44 -1.87 0.99
CA GLY A 189 -2.37 -2.96 1.97
C GLY A 189 -1.89 -4.26 1.34
N ILE A 190 -2.34 -4.54 0.12
CA ILE A 190 -1.83 -5.66 -0.70
C ILE A 190 -0.34 -5.45 -0.98
N LEU A 191 0.10 -4.32 -1.53
CA LEU A 191 1.52 -4.10 -1.81
C LEU A 191 2.39 -4.17 -0.53
N ASN A 192 1.84 -3.77 0.62
CA ASN A 192 2.48 -3.88 1.93
C ASN A 192 2.68 -5.34 2.42
N ILE A 193 2.12 -6.33 1.72
CA ILE A 193 2.42 -7.76 1.86
C ILE A 193 3.48 -8.19 0.84
N TYR A 194 3.23 -7.94 -0.45
CA TYR A 194 4.01 -8.55 -1.53
C TYR A 194 5.42 -7.99 -1.62
N TYR A 195 5.59 -6.68 -1.46
CA TYR A 195 6.91 -6.06 -1.54
C TYR A 195 7.88 -6.59 -0.46
N PRO A 196 7.59 -6.49 0.85
CA PRO A 196 8.53 -6.96 1.87
C PRO A 196 8.78 -8.47 1.80
N LEU A 197 7.75 -9.28 1.52
CA LEU A 197 7.93 -10.72 1.37
C LEU A 197 8.78 -11.09 0.14
N ALA A 198 8.60 -10.40 -0.98
CA ALA A 198 9.42 -10.62 -2.15
C ALA A 198 10.88 -10.21 -1.89
N LYS A 199 11.09 -9.12 -1.14
CA LYS A 199 12.44 -8.66 -0.77
C LYS A 199 13.19 -9.58 0.20
N GLY A 200 12.51 -10.54 0.83
CA GLY A 200 13.09 -11.41 1.85
C GLY A 200 13.07 -10.83 3.26
N TRP A 201 12.36 -9.71 3.47
CA TRP A 201 12.28 -9.02 4.75
C TRP A 201 11.39 -9.75 5.75
N THR A 202 11.49 -9.36 7.03
CA THR A 202 10.55 -9.77 8.07
C THR A 202 9.30 -8.88 7.99
N LEU A 203 8.12 -9.48 7.86
CA LEU A 203 6.85 -8.76 7.85
C LEU A 203 6.08 -8.99 9.16
N ASP A 204 6.07 -7.96 10.01
CA ASP A 204 5.26 -7.96 11.23
C ASP A 204 3.87 -7.42 10.96
N LEU A 205 2.87 -7.97 11.66
CA LEU A 205 1.46 -7.72 11.38
C LEU A 205 0.79 -7.07 12.58
N ALA A 206 0.04 -6.00 12.35
CA ALA A 206 -1.01 -5.61 13.27
C ALA A 206 -2.07 -6.73 13.33
N ARG A 207 -2.55 -7.06 14.54
CA ARG A 207 -3.62 -8.05 14.72
C ARG A 207 -4.93 -7.61 14.08
N SER A 208 -5.17 -6.31 14.03
CA SER A 208 -6.31 -5.66 13.37
C SER A 208 -6.00 -4.16 13.17
N PRO A 209 -6.70 -3.45 12.27
CA PRO A 209 -6.47 -2.02 12.00
C PRO A 209 -6.53 -1.12 13.23
N ASP A 210 -7.39 -1.42 14.20
CA ASP A 210 -7.54 -0.67 15.46
C ASP A 210 -6.39 -0.93 16.47
N ARG A 211 -5.58 -1.97 16.24
CA ARG A 211 -4.47 -2.36 17.13
C ARG A 211 -3.10 -1.93 16.63
N VAL A 212 -3.00 -1.30 15.45
CA VAL A 212 -1.75 -0.83 14.84
C VAL A 212 -0.82 -0.13 15.85
N LEU A 213 -1.34 0.85 16.62
CA LEU A 213 -0.52 1.61 17.57
C LEU A 213 -0.06 0.79 18.79
N ALA A 214 -0.84 -0.21 19.20
CA ALA A 214 -0.47 -1.08 20.32
C ALA A 214 0.55 -2.14 19.88
N ASP A 215 0.40 -2.66 18.65
CA ASP A 215 1.18 -3.78 18.14
C ASP A 215 2.52 -3.33 17.56
N ILE A 216 2.59 -2.15 16.94
CA ILE A 216 3.85 -1.61 16.40
C ILE A 216 4.93 -1.44 17.47
N ARG A 217 4.51 -1.13 18.71
CA ARG A 217 5.43 -1.01 19.85
C ARG A 217 6.09 -2.34 20.20
N LEU A 218 5.42 -3.47 19.97
CA LEU A 218 5.95 -4.80 20.25
C LEU A 218 6.85 -5.29 19.12
N SER A 219 6.59 -4.83 17.89
CA SER A 219 7.37 -5.15 16.69
C SER A 219 8.72 -4.43 16.67
N GLU A 220 8.76 -3.18 17.13
CA GLU A 220 9.92 -2.28 17.02
C GLU A 220 10.53 -2.30 15.59
N PRO A 221 9.74 -1.98 14.55
CA PRO A 221 10.16 -2.17 13.16
C PRO A 221 11.21 -1.15 12.71
N ASP A 222 11.97 -1.54 11.69
CA ASP A 222 12.88 -0.64 10.98
C ASP A 222 12.10 0.34 10.09
N GLY A 223 10.94 -0.08 9.58
CA GLY A 223 10.07 0.80 8.82
C GLY A 223 8.64 0.29 8.69
N PHE A 224 7.74 1.21 8.35
CA PHE A 224 6.34 0.88 8.15
C PHE A 224 5.62 1.87 7.24
N LEU A 225 4.48 1.43 6.71
CA LEU A 225 3.59 2.31 5.99
C LEU A 225 2.69 3.08 6.97
N THR A 226 2.46 4.35 6.72
CA THR A 226 1.61 5.18 7.56
C THR A 226 0.78 6.16 6.74
N VAL A 227 -0.27 6.68 7.38
CA VAL A 227 -1.07 7.78 6.86
C VAL A 227 -0.61 9.09 7.51
N PRO A 228 -0.79 10.25 6.86
CA PRO A 228 -0.35 11.55 7.39
C PRO A 228 -0.71 11.79 8.85
N LEU A 229 -1.92 11.40 9.26
CA LEU A 229 -2.44 11.60 10.62
C LEU A 229 -1.51 11.11 11.75
N VAL A 230 -0.73 10.05 11.53
CA VAL A 230 0.21 9.53 12.55
C VAL A 230 1.43 10.43 12.69
N LEU A 231 1.99 10.87 11.56
CA LEU A 231 3.11 11.82 11.50
C LEU A 231 2.71 13.15 12.14
N ASP A 232 1.54 13.66 11.75
CA ASP A 232 1.00 14.95 12.22
C ASP A 232 0.86 14.97 13.74
N LYS A 233 0.41 13.86 14.34
CA LYS A 233 0.29 13.77 15.81
C LYS A 233 1.64 13.83 16.52
N VAL A 234 2.70 13.23 15.96
CA VAL A 234 4.04 13.31 16.56
C VAL A 234 4.57 14.74 16.41
N PHE A 235 4.48 15.29 15.20
CA PHE A 235 4.96 16.64 14.89
C PHE A 235 4.21 17.72 15.68
N ALA A 236 2.89 17.60 15.84
CA ALA A 236 2.06 18.54 16.60
C ALA A 236 2.49 18.65 18.08
N ASN A 237 2.98 17.58 18.71
CA ASN A 237 3.47 17.65 20.09
C ASN A 237 4.74 18.51 20.19
N VAL A 238 5.63 18.40 19.21
CA VAL A 238 6.84 19.23 19.13
C VAL A 238 6.46 20.69 18.88
N ARG A 239 5.54 20.94 17.95
CA ARG A 239 5.02 22.28 17.65
C ARG A 239 4.39 22.93 18.88
N LYS A 240 3.59 22.18 19.64
CA LYS A 240 2.99 22.66 20.89
C LYS A 240 4.04 23.12 21.91
N GLU A 241 5.18 22.43 22.00
CA GLU A 241 6.27 22.82 22.89
C GLU A 241 6.99 24.11 22.42
N ILE A 242 7.10 24.31 21.12
CA ILE A 242 7.61 25.54 20.50
C ILE A 242 6.64 26.71 20.74
N ASP A 243 5.36 26.52 20.44
CA ASP A 243 4.29 27.53 20.51
C ASP A 243 3.98 27.97 21.94
N ALA A 244 4.25 27.11 22.94
CA ALA A 244 4.11 27.45 24.36
C ALA A 244 4.96 28.65 24.81
N GLY A 245 5.89 29.14 23.97
CA GLY A 245 6.41 30.50 24.08
C GLY A 245 7.17 30.76 25.38
N GLY A 246 8.33 30.12 25.54
CA GLY A 246 9.21 30.30 26.69
C GLY A 246 10.67 29.99 26.37
N PHE A 247 11.55 30.00 27.37
CA PHE A 247 12.98 29.68 27.17
C PHE A 247 13.16 28.29 26.54
N LYS A 248 12.42 27.28 27.04
CA LYS A 248 12.44 25.92 26.52
C LYS A 248 11.94 25.84 25.07
N GLY A 249 10.80 26.47 24.75
CA GLY A 249 10.25 26.48 23.40
C GLY A 249 11.17 27.16 22.37
N ARG A 250 11.77 28.31 22.71
CA ARG A 250 12.77 28.98 21.86
C ARG A 250 14.01 28.12 21.62
N LEU A 251 14.42 27.36 22.63
CA LEU A 251 15.57 26.47 22.58
C LEU A 251 15.28 25.26 21.67
N VAL A 252 14.08 24.68 21.75
CA VAL A 252 13.62 23.61 20.83
C VAL A 252 13.54 24.12 19.40
N ASP A 253 12.91 25.27 19.16
CA ASP A 253 12.81 25.88 17.82
C ASP A 253 14.18 26.12 17.20
N ARG A 254 15.13 26.69 17.96
CA ARG A 254 16.49 26.94 17.49
C ARG A 254 17.24 25.64 17.16
N ALA A 255 17.07 24.60 17.98
CA ALA A 255 17.67 23.29 17.74
C ALA A 255 17.14 22.62 16.47
N VAL A 256 15.81 22.61 16.29
CA VAL A 256 15.14 22.05 15.10
C VAL A 256 15.58 22.77 13.83
N ARG A 257 15.58 24.11 13.83
CA ARG A 257 16.01 24.91 12.68
C ARG A 257 17.48 24.71 12.34
N ALA A 258 18.37 24.70 13.33
CA ALA A 258 19.80 24.50 13.12
C ALA A 258 20.06 23.14 12.43
N ARG A 259 19.43 22.07 12.92
CA ARG A 259 19.60 20.73 12.37
C ARG A 259 19.02 20.60 10.97
N SER A 260 17.85 21.19 10.70
CA SER A 260 17.28 21.21 9.36
C SER A 260 18.19 21.91 8.35
N LYS A 261 18.74 23.08 8.71
CA LYS A 261 19.73 23.77 7.85
C LYS A 261 20.99 22.93 7.59
N LEU A 262 21.53 22.30 8.64
CA LEU A 262 22.72 21.46 8.52
C LEU A 262 22.48 20.26 7.61
N SER A 263 21.33 19.59 7.73
CA SER A 263 20.98 18.43 6.88
C SER A 263 20.89 18.79 5.39
N ARG A 264 20.51 20.03 5.07
CA ARG A 264 20.39 20.55 3.71
C ARG A 264 21.66 21.23 3.21
N ASN A 265 22.79 21.11 3.92
CA ASN A 265 24.05 21.81 3.63
C ASN A 265 23.91 23.36 3.57
N GLN A 266 22.96 23.93 4.31
CA GLN A 266 22.68 25.38 4.40
C GLN A 266 23.07 25.98 5.76
N GLY A 267 23.59 25.17 6.68
CA GLY A 267 23.94 25.61 8.04
C GLY A 267 25.30 26.27 8.13
N GLY A 268 25.43 27.27 9.01
CA GLY A 268 26.70 27.94 9.31
C GLY A 268 27.37 27.43 10.60
N VAL A 269 28.48 28.07 10.96
CA VAL A 269 29.24 27.76 12.19
C VAL A 269 28.38 27.86 13.45
N VAL A 270 27.45 28.82 13.49
CA VAL A 270 26.51 29.00 14.61
C VAL A 270 25.54 27.82 14.72
N ASP A 271 25.04 27.32 13.59
CA ASP A 271 24.12 26.19 13.57
C ASP A 271 24.82 24.90 14.05
N HIS A 272 26.07 24.68 13.61
CA HIS A 272 26.91 23.59 14.12
C HIS A 272 27.13 23.67 15.64
N LEU A 273 27.40 24.88 16.17
CA LEU A 273 27.57 25.06 17.61
C LEU A 273 26.27 24.76 18.37
N VAL A 274 25.12 25.23 17.86
CA VAL A 274 23.80 24.96 18.45
C VAL A 274 23.49 23.47 18.44
N ASP A 275 23.69 22.77 17.32
CA ASP A 275 23.41 21.33 17.22
C ASP A 275 24.28 20.52 18.18
N LYS A 276 25.59 20.84 18.26
CA LYS A 276 26.54 20.15 19.15
C LYS A 276 26.27 20.38 20.64
N THR A 277 25.78 21.56 21.02
CA THR A 277 25.61 21.93 22.44
C THR A 277 24.21 21.62 22.98
N VAL A 278 23.18 21.82 22.16
CA VAL A 278 21.77 21.79 22.58
C VAL A 278 20.93 20.90 21.67
N GLY A 279 21.17 20.93 20.35
CA GLY A 279 20.38 20.18 19.38
C GLY A 279 20.39 18.68 19.64
N GLY A 280 21.55 18.09 19.92
CA GLY A 280 21.65 16.66 20.23
C GLY A 280 20.79 16.22 21.42
N ARG A 281 20.68 17.04 22.48
CA ARG A 281 19.84 16.72 23.66
C ARG A 281 18.35 16.83 23.36
N VAL A 282 17.94 17.89 22.67
CA VAL A 282 16.53 18.10 22.28
C VAL A 282 16.07 17.00 21.35
N VAL A 283 16.84 16.75 20.29
CA VAL A 283 16.51 15.72 19.30
C VAL A 283 16.56 14.33 19.93
N GLY A 284 17.52 14.07 20.82
CA GLY A 284 17.56 12.84 21.62
C GLY A 284 16.28 12.63 22.42
N ALA A 285 15.81 13.65 23.14
CA ALA A 285 14.56 13.56 23.90
C ALA A 285 13.32 13.31 23.01
N ILE A 286 13.29 13.87 21.80
CA ILE A 286 12.21 13.61 20.84
C ILE A 286 12.29 12.17 20.31
N LYS A 287 13.49 11.69 19.96
CA LYS A 287 13.72 10.29 19.56
C LYS A 287 13.34 9.32 20.67
N ASP A 288 13.63 9.65 21.93
CA ASP A 288 13.24 8.84 23.10
C ASP A 288 11.72 8.79 23.31
N GLN A 289 10.99 9.85 22.94
CA GLN A 289 9.53 9.82 22.99
C GLN A 289 8.95 8.98 21.84
N LEU A 290 9.55 9.09 20.65
CA LEU A 290 9.15 8.29 19.50
C LEU A 290 9.43 6.80 19.74
N SER A 291 10.60 6.45 20.25
CA SER A 291 11.01 5.06 20.50
C SER A 291 10.11 4.33 21.49
N LYS A 292 9.55 5.05 22.47
CA LYS A 292 8.53 4.49 23.38
C LYS A 292 7.24 4.06 22.68
N ARG A 293 6.98 4.53 21.46
CA ARG A 293 5.78 4.23 20.67
C ARG A 293 6.04 3.18 19.57
N VAL A 294 7.18 3.25 18.91
CA VAL A 294 7.47 2.46 17.68
C VAL A 294 8.80 1.72 17.72
N GLY A 295 9.52 1.73 18.85
CA GLY A 295 10.86 1.16 18.97
C GLY A 295 11.98 2.10 18.53
N SER A 296 13.22 1.77 18.90
CA SER A 296 14.39 2.61 18.62
C SER A 296 15.00 2.41 17.23
N GLN A 297 14.55 1.40 16.48
CA GLN A 297 15.13 1.01 15.19
C GLN A 297 14.50 1.72 13.98
N LEU A 298 13.43 2.49 14.18
CA LEU A 298 12.72 3.14 13.10
C LEU A 298 13.64 4.05 12.27
N SER A 299 13.76 3.73 10.99
CA SER A 299 14.58 4.43 10.00
C SER A 299 13.81 4.82 8.73
N LEU A 300 12.65 4.20 8.47
CA LEU A 300 11.83 4.45 7.28
C LEU A 300 10.33 4.61 7.60
N LEU A 301 9.72 5.63 7.00
CA LEU A 301 8.29 5.87 6.96
C LEU A 301 7.86 5.98 5.50
N VAL A 302 6.98 5.10 5.06
CA VAL A 302 6.31 5.22 3.76
C VAL A 302 4.96 5.88 3.99
N VAL A 303 4.69 6.99 3.32
CA VAL A 303 3.52 7.84 3.57
C VAL A 303 2.66 7.90 2.31
N GLY A 304 1.36 7.67 2.44
CA GLY A 304 0.45 7.74 1.31
C GLY A 304 -1.02 7.86 1.74
N SER A 305 -1.91 7.67 0.76
CA SER A 305 -3.38 7.71 0.91
C SER A 305 -3.99 9.08 1.23
N ALA A 306 -3.19 10.09 1.54
CA ALA A 306 -3.58 11.49 1.60
C ALA A 306 -2.34 12.38 1.52
N LYS A 307 -2.53 13.67 1.19
CA LYS A 307 -1.45 14.67 1.21
C LYS A 307 -0.87 14.79 2.61
N ALA A 308 0.44 14.64 2.73
CA ALA A 308 1.16 14.82 3.98
C ALA A 308 1.55 16.30 4.20
N ASP A 309 1.69 16.71 5.45
CA ASP A 309 2.26 18.02 5.79
C ASP A 309 3.76 18.02 5.42
N PRO A 310 4.20 18.88 4.48
CA PRO A 310 5.61 18.96 4.09
C PRO A 310 6.53 19.28 5.28
N ASP A 311 6.07 20.07 6.25
CA ASP A 311 6.86 20.40 7.43
C ASP A 311 7.05 19.17 8.34
N ALA A 312 6.03 18.32 8.45
CA ALA A 312 6.15 17.05 9.17
C ALA A 312 7.14 16.12 8.46
N LEU A 313 7.02 15.93 7.14
CA LEU A 313 7.95 15.10 6.37
C LEU A 313 9.41 15.57 6.51
N ALA A 314 9.64 16.87 6.31
CA ALA A 314 10.95 17.49 6.49
C ALA A 314 11.47 17.30 7.91
N PHE A 315 10.63 17.41 8.94
CA PHE A 315 11.04 17.19 10.32
C PHE A 315 11.55 15.76 10.55
N PHE A 316 10.84 14.75 10.05
CA PHE A 316 11.31 13.36 10.19
C PHE A 316 12.63 13.12 9.45
N GLN A 317 12.76 13.62 8.22
CA GLN A 317 13.98 13.46 7.41
C GLN A 317 15.17 14.25 8.00
N ASP A 318 15.01 15.56 8.11
CA ASP A 318 16.11 16.48 8.37
C ASP A 318 16.52 16.53 9.85
N VAL A 319 15.56 16.32 10.76
CA VAL A 319 15.78 16.48 12.21
C VAL A 319 15.96 15.12 12.86
N LEU A 320 15.06 14.17 12.58
CA LEU A 320 15.13 12.83 13.19
C LEU A 320 16.06 11.88 12.42
N GLY A 321 16.41 12.17 11.17
CA GLY A 321 17.21 11.25 10.35
C GLY A 321 16.45 9.97 10.04
N ILE A 322 15.12 10.07 9.89
CA ILE A 322 14.22 8.98 9.50
C ILE A 322 13.75 9.31 8.09
N HIS A 323 14.00 8.43 7.12
CA HIS A 323 13.51 8.61 5.77
C HIS A 323 11.97 8.62 5.78
N ALA A 324 11.35 9.68 5.28
CA ALA A 324 9.89 9.82 5.22
C ALA A 324 9.46 10.07 3.78
N PHE A 325 9.12 8.99 3.08
CA PHE A 325 8.83 9.01 1.66
C PHE A 325 7.33 9.08 1.40
N GLU A 326 6.87 10.24 0.94
CA GLU A 326 5.52 10.40 0.39
C GLU A 326 5.46 9.84 -1.03
N GLY A 327 4.39 9.12 -1.35
CA GLY A 327 4.12 8.62 -2.70
C GLY A 327 2.65 8.73 -3.06
N TYR A 328 2.37 8.56 -4.35
CA TYR A 328 1.04 8.63 -4.93
C TYR A 328 0.74 7.39 -5.77
N GLY A 329 -0.51 6.98 -5.71
CA GLY A 329 -1.01 5.80 -6.39
C GLY A 329 -2.51 5.65 -6.24
N VAL A 330 -3.08 4.88 -7.15
CA VAL A 330 -4.52 4.57 -7.20
C VAL A 330 -4.70 3.07 -7.39
N THR A 331 -5.86 2.54 -7.03
CA THR A 331 -6.12 1.10 -7.10
C THR A 331 -5.94 0.56 -8.52
N GLU A 332 -6.31 1.36 -9.52
CA GLU A 332 -6.19 1.07 -10.95
C GLU A 332 -4.73 0.94 -11.45
N CYS A 333 -3.73 1.29 -10.63
CA CYS A 333 -2.31 1.23 -10.98
C CYS A 333 -1.47 0.35 -10.02
N ALA A 334 -2.15 -0.53 -9.26
CA ALA A 334 -1.58 -1.60 -8.43
C ALA A 334 -0.48 -1.33 -7.36
N PRO A 335 -0.53 -0.28 -6.51
CA PRO A 335 -1.18 1.01 -6.67
C PRO A 335 -0.24 2.14 -7.12
N LEU A 336 1.08 2.02 -6.92
CA LEU A 336 2.00 3.14 -7.01
C LEU A 336 2.15 3.63 -8.45
N ILE A 337 2.22 4.95 -8.58
CA ILE A 337 2.51 5.67 -9.82
C ILE A 337 3.78 6.52 -9.65
N ALA A 338 3.92 7.18 -8.50
CA ALA A 338 5.07 8.02 -8.17
C ALA A 338 5.44 7.87 -6.70
N ALA A 339 6.72 8.03 -6.37
CA ALA A 339 7.18 8.00 -4.99
C ALA A 339 8.43 8.84 -4.79
N ASN A 340 8.55 9.48 -3.63
CA ASN A 340 9.85 9.88 -3.12
C ASN A 340 10.62 8.63 -2.72
N HIS A 341 11.93 8.64 -2.91
CA HIS A 341 12.78 7.50 -2.62
C HIS A 341 14.23 7.93 -2.39
N LEU A 342 15.11 6.97 -2.06
CA LEU A 342 16.50 7.26 -1.66
C LEU A 342 17.29 8.05 -2.70
N GLU A 343 17.10 7.73 -3.98
CA GLU A 343 17.78 8.39 -5.10
C GLU A 343 17.07 9.66 -5.59
N GLY A 344 15.88 9.98 -5.08
CA GLY A 344 15.04 11.07 -5.57
C GLY A 344 13.95 11.43 -4.58
N CYS A 345 14.22 12.40 -3.71
CA CYS A 345 13.28 12.89 -2.71
C CYS A 345 13.21 14.42 -2.71
N LYS A 346 12.00 14.96 -2.86
CA LYS A 346 11.70 16.39 -2.77
C LYS A 346 10.45 16.60 -1.95
N VAL A 347 10.64 17.05 -0.71
CA VAL A 347 9.53 17.30 0.23
C VAL A 347 8.53 18.31 -0.36
N GLY A 348 7.23 18.00 -0.20
CA GLY A 348 6.14 18.78 -0.81
C GLY A 348 5.73 18.30 -2.20
N THR A 349 6.38 17.24 -2.71
CA THR A 349 6.03 16.53 -3.94
C THR A 349 5.71 15.08 -3.59
N VAL A 350 5.01 14.36 -4.47
CA VAL A 350 4.80 12.91 -4.34
C VAL A 350 5.96 12.09 -4.93
N GLY A 351 7.06 12.77 -5.27
CA GLY A 351 8.26 12.18 -5.84
C GLY A 351 8.25 12.07 -7.35
N ARG A 352 9.11 11.20 -7.88
CA ARG A 352 9.25 10.97 -9.32
C ARG A 352 8.34 9.84 -9.81
N PRO A 353 7.92 9.87 -11.09
CA PRO A 353 7.22 8.75 -11.73
C PRO A 353 8.01 7.44 -11.62
N LEU A 354 7.29 6.35 -11.34
CA LEU A 354 7.78 4.97 -11.33
C LEU A 354 7.40 4.21 -12.61
N PHE A 355 6.47 4.78 -13.38
CA PHE A 355 5.97 4.30 -14.67
C PHE A 355 5.80 5.50 -15.60
N ASP A 356 5.54 5.25 -16.88
CA ASP A 356 5.38 6.33 -17.84
C ASP A 356 4.13 7.15 -17.53
N ILE A 357 4.27 8.47 -17.65
CA ILE A 357 3.18 9.41 -17.37
C ILE A 357 3.09 10.49 -18.43
N ARG A 358 1.88 11.03 -18.57
CA ARG A 358 1.62 12.32 -19.23
C ARG A 358 0.81 13.20 -18.28
N LEU A 359 1.00 14.50 -18.38
CA LEU A 359 0.10 15.51 -17.82
C LEU A 359 -0.64 16.16 -18.98
N VAL A 360 -1.97 16.03 -19.02
CA VAL A 360 -2.80 16.48 -20.14
C VAL A 360 -3.82 17.52 -19.66
N ARG A 361 -3.82 18.70 -20.27
CA ARG A 361 -4.81 19.75 -19.98
C ARG A 361 -6.22 19.36 -20.45
N GLU A 362 -7.24 20.07 -19.98
CA GLU A 362 -8.64 19.84 -20.40
C GLU A 362 -8.86 20.04 -21.91
N ASP A 363 -8.04 20.89 -22.56
CA ASP A 363 -8.03 21.10 -24.01
C ASP A 363 -7.31 20.00 -24.80
N GLY A 364 -6.79 18.96 -24.12
CA GLY A 364 -6.07 17.83 -24.71
C GLY A 364 -4.58 18.07 -24.94
N VAL A 365 -4.03 19.23 -24.55
CA VAL A 365 -2.61 19.53 -24.74
C VAL A 365 -1.76 18.82 -23.68
N GLU A 366 -0.79 18.00 -24.11
CA GLU A 366 0.26 17.45 -23.25
C GLU A 366 1.17 18.58 -22.75
N VAL A 367 1.28 18.74 -21.44
CA VAL A 367 2.14 19.74 -20.79
C VAL A 367 3.36 19.14 -20.11
N ALA A 368 3.32 17.84 -19.84
CA ALA A 368 4.45 17.14 -19.28
C ALA A 368 4.40 15.66 -19.64
N ARG A 369 5.56 15.02 -19.67
CA ARG A 369 5.77 13.61 -20.00
C ARG A 369 6.99 13.07 -19.28
N ALA A 370 6.89 11.84 -18.79
CA ALA A 370 8.05 11.06 -18.38
C ALA A 370 7.99 9.66 -19.01
N GLU A 371 9.06 9.28 -19.70
CA GLU A 371 9.31 7.90 -20.17
C GLU A 371 10.40 7.31 -19.26
N VAL A 372 9.99 6.58 -18.22
CA VAL A 372 10.83 6.28 -17.05
C VAL A 372 12.03 5.40 -17.42
N ASP A 373 11.80 4.38 -18.24
CA ASP A 373 12.87 3.47 -18.69
C ASP A 373 13.89 4.17 -19.61
N ARG A 374 13.54 5.33 -20.17
CA ARG A 374 14.40 6.12 -21.07
C ARG A 374 15.06 7.31 -20.38
N ASP A 375 14.75 7.56 -19.11
CA ASP A 375 15.19 8.75 -18.36
C ASP A 375 14.86 10.07 -19.10
N ASP A 376 13.75 10.10 -19.85
CA ASP A 376 13.30 11.26 -20.64
C ASP A 376 12.16 11.98 -19.92
N TYR A 377 12.47 13.15 -19.36
CA TYR A 377 11.53 14.01 -18.63
C TYR A 377 11.37 15.35 -19.37
N ARG A 378 10.13 15.68 -19.72
CA ARG A 378 9.78 16.93 -20.40
C ARG A 378 8.63 17.58 -19.68
N THR A 379 8.73 18.89 -19.45
CA THR A 379 7.68 19.63 -18.78
C THR A 379 7.65 21.09 -19.25
N GLU A 380 6.45 21.64 -19.35
CA GLU A 380 6.19 23.08 -19.30
C GLU A 380 6.12 23.48 -17.82
N GLU A 381 7.17 24.13 -17.31
CA GLU A 381 7.30 24.39 -15.88
C GLU A 381 6.10 25.19 -15.31
N GLY A 382 5.47 24.64 -14.27
CA GLY A 382 4.31 25.23 -13.61
C GLY A 382 2.97 24.94 -14.29
N ALA A 383 2.96 24.32 -15.47
CA ALA A 383 1.73 23.87 -16.11
C ALA A 383 1.07 22.73 -15.31
N VAL A 384 -0.26 22.72 -15.32
CA VAL A 384 -1.08 21.74 -14.61
C VAL A 384 -1.88 20.93 -15.63
N GLY A 385 -1.91 19.62 -15.44
CA GLY A 385 -2.69 18.70 -16.26
C GLY A 385 -3.19 17.49 -15.48
N GLU A 386 -4.18 16.80 -16.02
CA GLU A 386 -4.63 15.49 -15.55
C GLU A 386 -3.50 14.48 -15.73
N LEU A 387 -3.19 13.73 -14.66
CA LEU A 387 -2.19 12.68 -14.69
C LEU A 387 -2.73 11.45 -15.42
N TRP A 388 -2.07 11.09 -16.51
CA TRP A 388 -2.31 9.88 -17.28
C TRP A 388 -1.12 8.95 -17.08
N VAL A 389 -1.38 7.65 -16.96
CA VAL A 389 -0.36 6.64 -16.63
C VAL A 389 -0.39 5.52 -17.66
N SER A 390 0.77 5.08 -18.11
CA SER A 390 0.92 3.91 -18.98
C SER A 390 1.99 2.98 -18.42
N GLY A 391 1.76 1.68 -18.57
CA GLY A 391 2.73 0.68 -18.14
C GLY A 391 2.08 -0.62 -17.67
N PRO A 392 2.92 -1.61 -17.31
CA PRO A 392 2.46 -2.92 -16.87
C PRO A 392 1.74 -2.90 -15.51
N ASN A 393 1.73 -1.77 -14.80
CA ASN A 393 1.02 -1.57 -13.53
C ASN A 393 -0.48 -1.25 -13.70
N VAL A 394 -0.90 -0.82 -14.88
CA VAL A 394 -2.28 -0.41 -15.16
C VAL A 394 -3.22 -1.63 -15.17
N MET A 395 -4.36 -1.49 -14.50
CA MET A 395 -5.40 -2.51 -14.39
C MET A 395 -5.85 -3.05 -15.74
N ARG A 396 -6.45 -4.24 -15.75
CA ARG A 396 -7.13 -4.76 -16.96
C ARG A 396 -8.39 -3.97 -17.29
N GLY A 397 -9.09 -3.46 -16.27
CA GLY A 397 -10.35 -2.72 -16.41
C GLY A 397 -11.25 -2.89 -15.19
N TYR A 398 -12.45 -2.31 -15.29
CA TYR A 398 -13.50 -2.49 -14.29
C TYR A 398 -14.31 -3.76 -14.59
N LEU A 399 -14.53 -4.57 -13.56
CA LEU A 399 -15.21 -5.85 -13.65
C LEU A 399 -16.63 -5.67 -14.18
N GLY A 400 -16.94 -6.28 -15.33
CA GLY A 400 -18.27 -6.25 -15.92
C GLY A 400 -18.71 -4.88 -16.45
N ASP A 401 -17.82 -3.89 -16.50
CA ASP A 401 -18.13 -2.51 -16.88
C ASP A 401 -17.20 -2.02 -18.00
N ALA A 402 -17.46 -2.50 -19.22
CA ALA A 402 -16.69 -2.16 -20.41
C ALA A 402 -16.83 -0.67 -20.78
N GLU A 403 -18.01 -0.08 -20.54
CA GLU A 403 -18.26 1.33 -20.85
C GLU A 403 -17.38 2.24 -19.99
N GLN A 404 -17.36 2.03 -18.67
CA GLN A 404 -16.52 2.83 -17.81
C GLN A 404 -15.04 2.54 -17.99
N THR A 405 -14.68 1.30 -18.32
CA THR A 405 -13.31 0.92 -18.67
C THR A 405 -12.82 1.74 -19.87
N ALA A 406 -13.60 1.80 -20.96
CA ALA A 406 -13.24 2.55 -22.16
C ALA A 406 -13.17 4.08 -21.96
N ARG A 407 -13.83 4.62 -20.92
CA ARG A 407 -13.75 6.05 -20.59
C ARG A 407 -12.40 6.43 -19.95
N VAL A 408 -11.78 5.50 -19.22
CA VAL A 408 -10.56 5.78 -18.44
C VAL A 408 -9.31 5.14 -19.05
N LEU A 409 -9.44 4.04 -19.80
CA LEU A 409 -8.35 3.44 -20.57
C LEU A 409 -8.47 3.90 -22.03
N VAL A 410 -7.60 4.83 -22.42
CA VAL A 410 -7.60 5.42 -23.76
C VAL A 410 -6.37 4.96 -24.55
N GLU A 411 -6.54 4.70 -25.84
CA GLU A 411 -5.44 4.30 -26.72
C GLU A 411 -4.49 5.47 -27.00
N ASP A 412 -3.20 5.17 -27.07
CA ASP A 412 -2.19 6.11 -27.52
C ASP A 412 -2.37 6.39 -29.03
N PRO A 413 -2.56 7.65 -29.45
CA PRO A 413 -2.70 7.97 -30.88
C PRO A 413 -1.41 7.74 -31.68
N GLU A 414 -0.26 7.65 -31.02
CA GLU A 414 1.05 7.52 -31.67
C GLU A 414 1.60 6.09 -31.61
N GLU A 415 1.13 5.26 -30.68
CA GLU A 415 1.67 3.91 -30.43
C GLU A 415 0.55 2.87 -30.27
N ALA A 416 0.26 2.16 -31.35
CA ALA A 416 -0.80 1.15 -31.38
C ALA A 416 -0.59 0.07 -30.29
N GLY A 417 -1.62 -0.14 -29.47
CA GLY A 417 -1.61 -1.13 -28.38
C GLY A 417 -1.13 -0.58 -27.03
N ARG A 418 -0.60 0.65 -26.97
CA ARG A 418 -0.33 1.33 -25.70
C ARG A 418 -1.61 1.98 -25.18
N LEU A 419 -1.91 1.73 -23.90
CA LEU A 419 -3.06 2.32 -23.21
C LEU A 419 -2.59 3.32 -22.15
N TRP A 420 -3.32 4.42 -22.03
CA TRP A 420 -3.20 5.40 -20.96
C TRP A 420 -4.40 5.30 -20.03
N TYR A 421 -4.13 5.10 -18.74
CA TYR A 421 -5.12 5.25 -17.69
C TYR A 421 -5.21 6.71 -17.24
N ARG A 422 -6.41 7.27 -17.33
CA ARG A 422 -6.74 8.61 -16.87
C ARG A 422 -7.13 8.60 -15.40
N THR A 423 -6.31 9.21 -14.55
CA THR A 423 -6.51 9.18 -13.08
C THR A 423 -7.65 10.09 -12.61
N GLY A 424 -7.95 11.15 -13.37
CA GLY A 424 -8.80 12.25 -12.93
C GLY A 424 -8.13 13.26 -11.97
N ASP A 425 -6.90 13.00 -11.52
CA ASP A 425 -6.18 13.85 -10.58
C ASP A 425 -5.25 14.84 -11.29
N LEU A 426 -5.15 16.06 -10.76
CA LEU A 426 -4.37 17.15 -11.35
C LEU A 426 -2.98 17.26 -10.72
N PHE A 427 -1.96 17.39 -11.58
CA PHE A 427 -0.57 17.51 -11.18
C PHE A 427 0.16 18.58 -11.98
N SER A 428 1.28 19.04 -11.42
CA SER A 428 2.35 19.69 -12.17
C SER A 428 3.65 18.91 -12.00
N MET A 429 4.53 18.94 -13.00
CA MET A 429 5.86 18.35 -12.92
C MET A 429 6.94 19.42 -13.07
N ASP A 430 7.98 19.38 -12.24
CA ASP A 430 9.14 20.26 -12.41
C ASP A 430 10.18 19.68 -13.38
N ALA A 431 11.21 20.48 -13.72
CA ALA A 431 12.26 20.08 -14.65
C ALA A 431 13.10 18.88 -14.17
N GLU A 432 13.04 18.55 -12.88
CA GLU A 432 13.71 17.41 -12.28
C GLU A 432 12.80 16.16 -12.21
N GLY A 433 11.59 16.23 -12.77
CA GLY A 433 10.64 15.14 -12.85
C GLY A 433 9.80 14.92 -11.59
N PHE A 434 9.82 15.84 -10.61
CA PHE A 434 9.03 15.68 -9.39
C PHE A 434 7.58 16.13 -9.60
N LEU A 435 6.64 15.29 -9.19
CA LEU A 435 5.20 15.52 -9.32
C LEU A 435 4.63 16.19 -8.06
N THR A 436 3.88 17.27 -8.24
CA THR A 436 3.15 17.95 -7.16
C THR A 436 1.65 17.85 -7.41
N PHE A 437 0.92 17.28 -6.45
CA PHE A 437 -0.55 17.23 -6.46
C PHE A 437 -1.14 18.64 -6.35
N ARG A 438 -2.12 19.00 -7.19
CA ARG A 438 -2.67 20.36 -7.31
C ARG A 438 -4.09 20.53 -6.78
#